data_AF-A0AAD0YLL4-F1
#
_entry.id   AF-A0AAD0YLL4-F1
#
_cell.length_a   1.000
_cell.length_b   1.000
_cell.length_c   1.000
_cell.angle_alpha   90.00
_cell.angle_beta   90.00
_cell.angle_gamma   90.00
#
_symmetry.space_group_name_H-M   'P 1'
#
loop_
_entity.id
_entity.type
_entity.pdbx_description
1 polymer ?
#
loop_
_entity_poly.entity_id
_entity_poly.type
_entity_poly.pdbx_seq_one_letter_code
_entity_poly.pdbx_strand_id
1 'polypeptide(L)'
;MLLKKFYYHFFYKIYKSIQYTSAPFGEFLNNFKAGVIMIALELWTFFSIINYYTFITGNKVELSFSKPIMYIPFICIIGFNYYTLDHLDVWKSYNYEFDQLPKKKNLVGSWIVFGLVLLIIGNFIFSFYCLDRQARKDQVGPYAPEILAKERREDSLQKAKQIENLKKIYGEDKK
;
A
#
# COMPACT_ATOMS: atom_id res chain seq x y z
N MET A 1 -21.05 -14.12 -13.57
CA MET A 1 -21.66 -14.56 -12.29
C MET A 1 -20.62 -14.84 -11.20
N LEU A 2 -19.54 -15.57 -11.51
CA LEU A 2 -18.52 -15.99 -10.53
C LEU A 2 -17.62 -14.84 -10.01
N LEU A 3 -17.12 -13.98 -10.91
CA LEU A 3 -16.27 -12.83 -10.55
C LEU A 3 -17.00 -11.81 -9.67
N LYS A 4 -18.26 -11.49 -10.01
CA LYS A 4 -19.14 -10.63 -9.22
C LYS A 4 -19.29 -11.15 -7.79
N LYS A 5 -19.60 -12.45 -7.64
CA LYS A 5 -19.76 -13.08 -6.34
C LYS A 5 -18.45 -13.09 -5.54
N PHE A 6 -17.30 -13.29 -6.19
CA PHE A 6 -16.00 -13.19 -5.55
C PHE A 6 -15.70 -11.77 -5.05
N TYR A 7 -15.92 -10.75 -5.87
CA TYR A 7 -15.75 -9.35 -5.49
C TYR A 7 -16.60 -8.98 -4.27
N TYR A 8 -17.89 -9.31 -4.27
CA TYR A 8 -18.75 -9.05 -3.11
C TYR A 8 -18.38 -9.90 -1.90
N HIS A 9 -17.88 -11.12 -2.09
CA HIS A 9 -17.40 -11.94 -0.98
C HIS A 9 -16.13 -11.33 -0.35
N PHE A 10 -15.23 -10.82 -1.17
CA PHE A 10 -14.02 -10.12 -0.73
C PHE A 10 -14.39 -8.86 0.07
N PHE A 11 -15.27 -8.02 -0.48
CA PHE A 11 -15.82 -6.86 0.23
C PHE A 11 -16.51 -7.25 1.55
N TYR A 12 -17.37 -8.28 1.54
CA TYR A 12 -18.07 -8.77 2.72
C TYR A 12 -17.10 -9.14 3.86
N LYS A 13 -15.99 -9.81 3.54
CA LYS A 13 -14.99 -10.18 4.54
C LYS A 13 -14.26 -8.98 5.12
N ILE A 14 -13.90 -8.01 4.29
CA ILE A 14 -13.31 -6.75 4.75
C ILE A 14 -14.32 -6.02 5.65
N TYR A 15 -15.56 -5.89 5.21
CA TYR A 15 -16.64 -5.26 5.95
C TYR A 15 -16.86 -5.90 7.33
N LYS A 16 -16.99 -7.22 7.40
CA LYS A 16 -17.15 -7.94 8.68
C LYS A 16 -15.92 -7.80 9.58
N SER A 17 -14.72 -7.78 9.00
CA SER A 17 -13.50 -7.51 9.76
C SER A 17 -13.51 -6.13 10.39
N ILE A 18 -13.95 -5.10 9.65
CA ILE A 18 -14.07 -3.73 10.16
C ILE A 18 -15.18 -3.62 11.19
N GLN A 19 -16.31 -4.28 10.99
CA GLN A 19 -17.40 -4.32 11.96
C GLN A 19 -16.91 -4.92 13.28
N TYR A 20 -16.17 -6.03 13.22
CA TYR A 20 -15.59 -6.67 14.41
C TYR A 20 -14.59 -5.76 15.13
N THR A 21 -13.68 -5.09 14.42
CA THR A 21 -12.69 -4.18 15.04
C THR A 21 -13.28 -2.85 15.50
N SER A 22 -14.37 -2.40 14.87
CA SER A 22 -15.06 -1.14 15.23
C SER A 22 -16.11 -1.32 16.32
N ALA A 23 -16.53 -2.55 16.65
CA ALA A 23 -17.49 -2.83 17.72
C ALA A 23 -17.18 -2.11 19.06
N PRO A 24 -15.93 -2.06 19.56
CA PRO A 24 -15.62 -1.31 20.79
C PRO A 24 -15.62 0.22 20.64
N PHE A 25 -15.62 0.74 19.42
CA PHE A 25 -15.54 2.19 19.12
C PHE A 25 -16.81 2.76 18.46
N GLY A 26 -17.85 1.94 18.30
CA GLY A 26 -19.09 2.28 17.62
C GLY A 26 -19.10 1.93 16.13
N GLU A 27 -20.28 1.60 15.59
CA GLU A 27 -20.46 1.10 14.23
C GLU A 27 -20.44 2.19 13.13
N PHE A 28 -19.84 3.34 13.42
CA PHE A 28 -19.90 4.50 12.52
C PHE A 28 -19.13 4.26 11.22
N LEU A 29 -19.81 4.47 10.09
CA LEU A 29 -19.25 4.44 8.73
C LEU A 29 -18.49 3.16 8.36
N ASN A 30 -18.84 2.01 8.94
CA ASN A 30 -18.17 0.72 8.64
C ASN A 30 -18.18 0.39 7.14
N ASN A 31 -19.27 0.69 6.44
CA ASN A 31 -19.39 0.49 4.98
C ASN A 31 -18.37 1.35 4.22
N PHE A 32 -18.30 2.63 4.56
CA PHE A 32 -17.37 3.58 3.93
C PHE A 32 -15.91 3.18 4.18
N LYS A 33 -15.56 2.80 5.41
CA LYS A 33 -14.22 2.28 5.74
C LYS A 33 -13.88 1.05 4.89
N ALA A 34 -14.82 0.12 4.71
CA ALA A 34 -14.62 -1.06 3.86
C ALA A 34 -14.39 -0.69 2.40
N GLY A 35 -15.17 0.26 1.87
CA GLY A 35 -14.99 0.79 0.52
C GLY A 35 -13.63 1.47 0.32
N VAL A 36 -13.16 2.25 1.30
CA VAL A 36 -11.82 2.86 1.27
C VAL A 36 -10.72 1.80 1.20
N ILE A 37 -10.85 0.70 1.95
CA ILE A 37 -9.88 -0.41 1.88
C ILE A 37 -9.91 -1.08 0.50
N MET A 38 -11.09 -1.29 -0.10
CA MET A 38 -11.19 -1.82 -1.47
C MET A 38 -10.43 -0.95 -2.46
N ILE A 39 -10.69 0.36 -2.43
CA ILE A 39 -10.02 1.34 -3.29
C ILE A 39 -8.50 1.31 -3.06
N ALA A 40 -8.05 1.28 -1.81
CA ALA A 40 -6.62 1.22 -1.50
C ALA A 40 -5.93 -0.03 -2.07
N LEU A 41 -6.55 -1.20 -1.94
CA LEU A 41 -6.02 -2.46 -2.48
C LEU A 41 -5.97 -2.48 -4.01
N GLU A 42 -6.99 -1.92 -4.66
CA GLU A 42 -7.03 -1.75 -6.12
C GLU A 42 -5.94 -0.80 -6.61
N LEU A 43 -5.73 0.32 -5.89
CA LEU A 43 -4.67 1.27 -6.19
C LEU A 43 -3.27 0.67 -6.00
N TRP A 44 -3.04 -0.07 -4.91
CA TRP A 44 -1.77 -0.76 -4.71
C TRP A 44 -1.47 -1.76 -5.83
N THR A 45 -2.48 -2.50 -6.26
CA THR A 45 -2.35 -3.42 -7.41
C THR A 45 -2.01 -2.66 -8.68
N PHE A 46 -2.72 -1.57 -8.96
CA PHE A 46 -2.47 -0.71 -10.12
C PHE A 46 -1.06 -0.11 -10.13
N PHE A 47 -0.61 0.47 -9.01
CA PHE A 47 0.75 1.02 -8.90
C PHE A 47 1.82 -0.06 -8.99
N SER A 48 1.58 -1.26 -8.46
CA SER A 48 2.51 -2.38 -8.62
C SER A 48 2.74 -2.72 -10.09
N ILE A 49 1.68 -2.73 -10.91
CA ILE A 49 1.77 -2.98 -12.35
C ILE A 49 2.64 -1.91 -13.03
N ILE A 50 2.45 -0.63 -12.70
CA ILE A 50 3.26 0.47 -13.26
C ILE A 50 4.73 0.33 -12.87
N ASN A 51 5.00 -0.01 -11.61
CA ASN A 51 6.36 -0.21 -11.10
C ASN A 51 7.04 -1.37 -11.85
N TYR A 52 6.36 -2.51 -12.05
CA TYR A 52 6.92 -3.61 -12.83
C TYR A 52 7.10 -3.26 -14.31
N TYR A 53 6.17 -2.55 -14.92
CA TYR A 53 6.32 -2.07 -16.30
C TYR A 53 7.58 -1.22 -16.45
N THR A 54 7.79 -0.27 -15.53
CA THR A 54 8.97 0.59 -15.50
C THR A 54 10.25 -0.23 -15.31
N PHE A 55 10.22 -1.21 -14.39
CA PHE A 55 11.36 -2.09 -14.12
C PHE A 55 11.75 -2.96 -15.31
N ILE A 56 10.78 -3.55 -16.01
CA ILE A 56 11.01 -4.47 -17.14
C ILE A 56 11.44 -3.71 -18.39
N THR A 57 10.82 -2.57 -18.68
CA THR A 57 11.05 -1.83 -19.94
C THR A 57 12.16 -0.78 -19.81
N GLY A 58 12.52 -0.37 -18.60
CA GLY A 58 13.41 0.77 -18.35
C GLY A 58 12.76 2.14 -18.62
N ASN A 59 11.54 2.16 -19.14
CA ASN A 59 10.83 3.40 -19.44
C ASN A 59 10.16 3.94 -18.19
N LYS A 60 10.66 5.06 -17.67
CA LYS A 60 10.09 5.73 -16.51
C LYS A 60 8.71 6.27 -16.84
N VAL A 61 7.69 5.76 -16.15
CA VAL A 61 6.34 6.30 -16.24
C VAL A 61 6.24 7.52 -15.32
N GLU A 62 5.93 8.68 -15.90
CA GLU A 62 5.69 9.90 -15.14
C GLU A 62 4.32 9.81 -14.43
N LEU A 63 4.36 9.54 -13.13
CA LEU A 63 3.18 9.50 -12.26
C LEU A 63 2.86 10.91 -11.77
N SER A 64 1.92 11.59 -12.45
CA SER A 64 1.38 12.88 -12.03
C SER A 64 -0.14 12.88 -12.09
N PHE A 65 -0.79 13.57 -11.15
CA PHE A 65 -2.26 13.72 -11.11
C PHE A 65 -2.84 14.37 -12.36
N SER A 66 -2.03 15.12 -13.11
CA SER A 66 -2.43 15.75 -14.37
C SER A 66 -2.33 14.83 -15.58
N LYS A 67 -1.77 13.62 -15.44
CA LYS A 67 -1.57 12.69 -16.57
C LYS A 67 -2.74 11.71 -16.69
N PRO A 68 -3.23 11.44 -17.91
CA PRO A 68 -4.33 10.50 -18.16
C PRO A 68 -4.10 9.13 -17.57
N ILE A 69 -2.85 8.66 -17.60
CA ILE A 69 -2.47 7.35 -17.03
C ILE A 69 -2.74 7.24 -15.54
N MET A 70 -2.86 8.36 -14.82
CA MET A 70 -3.10 8.38 -13.38
C MET A 70 -4.57 8.66 -13.07
N TYR A 71 -5.15 9.74 -13.61
CA TYR A 71 -6.53 10.11 -13.25
C TYR A 71 -7.59 9.20 -13.89
N ILE A 72 -7.36 8.61 -15.08
CA ILE A 72 -8.36 7.73 -15.71
C ILE A 72 -8.56 6.46 -14.85
N PRO A 73 -7.52 5.69 -14.50
CA PRO A 73 -7.68 4.52 -13.64
C PRO A 73 -8.24 4.87 -12.26
N PHE A 74 -7.85 6.01 -11.71
CA PHE A 74 -8.36 6.49 -10.41
C PHE A 74 -9.87 6.73 -10.45
N ILE A 75 -10.36 7.43 -11.48
CA ILE A 75 -11.80 7.67 -11.69
C ILE A 75 -12.52 6.35 -11.95
N CYS A 76 -11.95 5.44 -12.74
CA CYS A 76 -12.54 4.13 -13.00
C CYS A 76 -12.68 3.31 -11.71
N ILE A 77 -11.63 3.25 -10.88
CA ILE A 77 -11.63 2.54 -9.60
C ILE A 77 -12.68 3.12 -8.64
N ILE A 78 -12.66 4.44 -8.45
CA ILE A 78 -13.60 5.10 -7.54
C ILE A 78 -15.03 4.98 -8.06
N GLY A 79 -15.26 5.27 -9.34
CA GLY A 79 -16.57 5.19 -9.96
C GLY A 79 -17.14 3.77 -9.93
N PHE A 80 -16.32 2.75 -10.16
CA PHE A 80 -16.73 1.34 -10.07
C PHE A 80 -17.11 0.96 -8.63
N ASN A 81 -16.29 1.31 -7.63
CA ASN A 81 -16.58 1.04 -6.23
C ASN A 81 -17.85 1.77 -5.78
N TYR A 82 -17.99 3.06 -6.11
CA TYR A 82 -19.18 3.84 -5.80
C TYR A 82 -20.43 3.24 -6.43
N TYR A 83 -20.38 2.90 -7.73
CA TYR A 83 -21.52 2.33 -8.43
C TYR A 83 -21.95 0.97 -7.82
N THR A 84 -20.97 0.12 -7.50
CA THR A 84 -21.25 -1.25 -7.05
C THR A 84 -21.55 -1.39 -5.55
N LEU A 85 -20.99 -0.51 -4.72
CA LEU A 85 -21.10 -0.56 -3.25
C LEU A 85 -22.08 0.49 -2.71
N ASP A 86 -22.09 1.71 -3.24
CA ASP A 86 -22.93 2.78 -2.68
C ASP A 86 -24.24 2.97 -3.45
N HIS A 87 -24.19 2.96 -4.79
CA HIS A 87 -25.36 3.28 -5.60
C HIS A 87 -26.35 2.12 -5.77
N LEU A 88 -25.84 0.93 -6.12
CA LEU A 88 -26.69 -0.22 -6.40
C LEU A 88 -27.17 -0.96 -5.14
N ASP A 89 -26.51 -0.77 -3.99
CA ASP A 89 -26.80 -1.46 -2.73
C ASP A 89 -26.82 -3.00 -2.80
N VAL A 90 -26.38 -3.58 -3.93
CA VAL A 90 -26.37 -5.02 -4.23
C VAL A 90 -25.53 -5.80 -3.21
N TRP A 91 -24.51 -5.18 -2.63
CA TRP A 91 -23.69 -5.78 -1.58
C TRP A 91 -24.51 -6.17 -0.34
N LYS A 92 -25.60 -5.48 -0.02
CA LYS A 92 -26.47 -5.81 1.14
C LYS A 92 -27.12 -7.18 0.98
N SER A 93 -27.61 -7.47 -0.23
CA SER A 93 -28.19 -8.77 -0.57
C SER A 93 -27.16 -9.90 -0.47
N TYR A 94 -25.94 -9.67 -1.00
CA TYR A 94 -24.85 -10.64 -0.89
C TYR A 94 -24.41 -10.84 0.57
N ASN A 95 -24.35 -9.80 1.38
CA ASN A 95 -24.02 -9.92 2.80
C ASN A 95 -25.01 -10.83 3.52
N TYR A 96 -26.32 -10.67 3.27
CA TYR A 96 -27.34 -11.56 3.83
C TYR A 96 -27.15 -13.01 3.38
N GLU A 97 -26.85 -13.25 2.10
CA GLU A 97 -26.54 -14.59 1.58
C GLU A 97 -25.28 -15.19 2.24
N PHE A 98 -24.23 -14.38 2.43
CA PHE A 98 -22.97 -14.83 3.00
C PHE A 98 -23.02 -15.05 4.51
N ASP A 99 -23.87 -14.34 5.24
CA ASP A 99 -24.11 -14.55 6.66
C ASP A 99 -24.75 -15.92 6.94
N GLN A 100 -25.46 -16.49 5.96
CA GLN A 100 -26.06 -17.83 6.07
C GLN A 100 -25.09 -18.98 5.73
N LEU A 101 -23.84 -18.68 5.35
CA LEU A 101 -22.88 -19.73 5.00
C LEU A 101 -22.48 -20.59 6.21
N PRO A 102 -22.31 -21.91 6.04
CA PRO A 102 -21.80 -22.78 7.09
C PRO A 102 -20.45 -22.28 7.65
N LYS A 103 -20.27 -22.36 8.97
CA LYS A 103 -19.06 -21.86 9.67
C LYS A 103 -17.74 -22.32 9.02
N LYS A 104 -17.66 -23.59 8.60
CA LYS A 104 -16.48 -24.15 7.92
C LYS A 104 -16.18 -23.44 6.59
N LYS A 105 -17.19 -23.21 5.75
CA LYS A 105 -17.05 -22.49 4.47
C LYS A 105 -16.68 -21.03 4.69
N ASN A 106 -17.27 -20.41 5.72
CA ASN A 106 -16.98 -19.03 6.08
C ASN A 106 -15.50 -18.87 6.51
N LEU A 107 -14.96 -19.81 7.30
CA LEU A 107 -13.58 -19.78 7.77
C LEU A 107 -12.56 -19.91 6.63
N VAL A 108 -12.80 -20.84 5.69
CA VAL A 108 -11.96 -20.99 4.50
C VAL A 108 -11.98 -19.71 3.66
N GLY A 109 -13.17 -19.13 3.43
CA GLY A 109 -13.29 -17.86 2.71
C GLY A 109 -12.52 -16.71 3.39
N SER A 110 -12.54 -16.64 4.73
CA SER A 110 -11.76 -15.64 5.47
C SER A 110 -10.25 -15.79 5.24
N TRP A 111 -9.73 -17.02 5.29
CA TRP A 111 -8.30 -17.27 5.04
C TRP A 111 -7.89 -16.95 3.61
N ILE A 112 -8.75 -17.22 2.62
CA ILE A 112 -8.51 -16.86 1.22
C ILE A 112 -8.41 -15.33 1.06
N VAL A 113 -9.38 -14.58 1.61
CA VAL A 113 -9.35 -13.10 1.55
C VAL A 113 -8.12 -12.55 2.26
N PHE A 114 -7.79 -13.07 3.45
CA PHE A 114 -6.61 -12.65 4.20
C PHE A 114 -5.32 -12.89 3.42
N GLY A 115 -5.16 -14.09 2.84
CA GLY A 115 -4.01 -14.42 2.00
C GLY A 115 -3.90 -13.53 0.76
N LEU A 116 -5.03 -13.20 0.13
CA LEU A 116 -5.06 -12.30 -1.02
C LEU A 116 -4.65 -10.86 -0.65
N VAL A 117 -5.14 -10.34 0.48
CA VAL A 117 -4.72 -9.01 0.98
C VAL A 117 -3.22 -8.98 1.25
N LEU A 118 -2.69 -10.00 1.93
CA LEU A 118 -1.25 -10.10 2.17
C LEU A 118 -0.44 -10.19 0.87
N LEU A 119 -0.95 -10.92 -0.12
CA LEU A 119 -0.31 -11.02 -1.43
C LEU A 119 -0.28 -9.66 -2.13
N ILE A 120 -1.36 -8.89 -2.10
CA ILE A 120 -1.41 -7.53 -2.69
C ILE A 120 -0.40 -6.62 -2.00
N ILE A 121 -0.37 -6.59 -0.66
CA ILE A 121 0.57 -5.76 0.11
C ILE A 121 2.01 -6.17 -0.15
N GLY A 122 2.31 -7.47 -0.09
CA GLY A 122 3.64 -8.00 -0.35
C GLY A 122 4.10 -7.72 -1.78
N ASN A 123 3.20 -7.84 -2.76
CA ASN A 123 3.47 -7.51 -4.15
C ASN A 123 3.74 -6.01 -4.34
N PHE A 124 3.00 -5.15 -3.65
CA PHE A 124 3.22 -3.71 -3.69
C PHE A 124 4.57 -3.31 -3.12
N ILE A 125 4.94 -3.84 -1.95
CA ILE A 125 6.26 -3.62 -1.35
C ILE A 125 7.37 -4.13 -2.27
N PHE A 126 7.21 -5.34 -2.82
CA PHE A 126 8.19 -5.92 -3.73
C PHE A 126 8.36 -5.09 -5.02
N SER A 127 7.29 -4.48 -5.52
CA SER A 127 7.35 -3.62 -6.70
C SER A 127 8.26 -2.40 -6.50
N PHE A 128 8.25 -1.80 -5.30
CA PHE A 128 9.17 -0.72 -4.95
C PHE A 128 10.60 -1.22 -4.77
N TYR A 129 10.78 -2.41 -4.20
CA TYR A 129 12.10 -3.02 -4.11
C TYR A 129 12.75 -3.19 -5.50
N CYS A 130 11.97 -3.59 -6.52
CA CYS A 130 12.47 -3.67 -7.89
C CYS A 130 12.95 -2.30 -8.41
N LEU A 131 12.18 -1.24 -8.17
CA LEU A 131 12.56 0.12 -8.56
C LEU A 131 13.79 0.63 -7.80
N ASP A 132 13.88 0.40 -6.49
CA ASP A 132 15.04 0.77 -5.67
C ASP A 132 16.30 0.07 -6.16
N ARG A 133 16.20 -1.23 -6.44
CA ARG A 133 17.31 -2.01 -7.00
C ARG A 133 17.78 -1.46 -8.35
N GLN A 134 16.86 -1.04 -9.20
CA GLN A 134 17.19 -0.41 -10.48
C GLN A 134 17.85 0.96 -10.26
N ALA A 135 17.30 1.80 -9.38
CA ALA A 135 17.85 3.12 -9.07
C ALA A 135 19.29 3.06 -8.53
N ARG A 136 19.61 2.05 -7.71
CA ARG A 136 20.98 1.77 -7.24
C ARG A 136 21.92 1.42 -8.38
N LYS A 137 21.45 0.56 -9.31
CA LYS A 137 22.24 0.14 -10.47
C LYS A 137 22.54 1.33 -11.38
N ASP A 138 21.54 2.19 -11.58
CA ASP A 138 21.62 3.34 -12.47
C ASP A 138 22.27 4.57 -11.81
N GLN A 139 22.60 4.50 -10.51
CA GLN A 139 23.16 5.60 -9.70
C GLN A 139 22.34 6.89 -9.83
N VAL A 140 21.02 6.78 -9.71
CA VAL A 140 20.09 7.91 -9.80
C VAL A 140 19.32 8.11 -8.49
N GLY A 141 18.80 9.32 -8.31
CA GLY A 141 18.07 9.69 -7.10
C GLY A 141 18.99 9.66 -5.88
N PRO A 142 18.63 9.00 -4.76
CA PRO A 142 19.43 9.03 -3.53
C PRO A 142 20.81 8.37 -3.69
N TYR A 143 21.02 7.57 -4.75
CA TYR A 143 22.28 6.90 -5.03
C TYR A 143 23.18 7.66 -6.00
N ALA A 144 22.80 8.90 -6.37
CA ALA A 144 23.61 9.73 -7.25
C ALA A 144 24.96 10.07 -6.60
N PRO A 145 26.08 10.04 -7.35
CA PRO A 145 27.42 10.23 -6.79
C PRO A 145 27.58 11.55 -6.02
N GLU A 146 26.97 12.63 -6.51
CA GLU A 146 26.99 13.93 -5.84
C GLU A 146 26.29 13.91 -4.47
N ILE A 147 25.18 13.18 -4.34
CA ILE A 147 24.42 13.08 -3.08
C ILE A 147 25.19 12.23 -2.08
N LEU A 148 25.69 11.07 -2.51
CA LEU A 148 26.50 10.18 -1.66
C LEU A 148 27.79 10.86 -1.19
N ALA A 149 28.43 11.66 -2.05
CA ALA A 149 29.61 12.43 -1.67
C ALA A 149 29.29 13.52 -0.65
N LYS A 150 28.13 14.19 -0.77
CA LYS A 150 27.67 15.20 0.19
C LYS A 150 27.35 14.57 1.54
N GLU A 151 26.56 13.50 1.55
CA GLU A 151 26.18 12.75 2.76
C GLU A 151 27.42 12.23 3.50
N ARG A 152 28.39 11.64 2.79
CA ARG A 152 29.65 11.19 3.39
C ARG A 152 30.44 12.33 4.06
N ARG A 153 30.43 13.54 3.49
CA ARG A 153 31.09 14.71 4.09
C ARG A 153 30.38 15.15 5.36
N GLU A 154 29.06 15.23 5.33
CA GLU A 154 28.23 15.60 6.48
C GLU A 154 28.40 14.60 7.64
N ASP A 155 28.35 13.30 7.35
CA ASP A 155 28.62 12.23 8.33
C ASP A 155 30.02 12.34 8.95
N SER A 156 31.02 12.64 8.12
CA SER A 156 32.40 12.80 8.57
C SER A 156 32.54 14.01 9.50
N LEU A 157 31.89 15.13 9.16
CA LEU A 157 31.86 16.34 9.99
C LEU A 157 31.12 16.10 11.31
N GLN A 158 30.00 15.37 11.29
CA GLN A 158 29.24 15.06 12.49
C GLN A 158 30.02 14.15 13.44
N LYS A 159 30.69 13.12 12.91
CA LYS A 159 31.61 12.26 13.69
C LYS A 159 32.77 13.08 14.27
N ALA A 160 33.37 13.97 13.50
CA ALA A 160 34.45 14.83 13.99
C ALA A 160 33.98 15.73 15.15
N LYS A 161 32.81 16.38 15.02
CA LYS A 161 32.20 17.17 16.11
C LYS A 161 31.88 16.32 17.34
N GLN A 162 31.39 15.10 17.15
CA GLN A 162 31.11 14.19 18.25
C GLN A 162 32.40 13.82 19.01
N ILE A 163 33.48 13.51 18.29
CA ILE A 163 34.80 13.25 18.87
C ILE A 163 35.32 14.48 19.62
N GLU A 164 35.19 15.68 19.03
CA GLU A 164 35.61 16.93 19.69
C GLU A 164 34.81 17.19 20.99
N ASN A 165 33.50 16.97 20.97
CA ASN A 165 32.67 17.09 22.17
C ASN A 165 33.05 16.06 23.24
N LEU A 166 33.33 14.82 22.84
CA LEU A 166 33.81 13.79 23.77
C LEU A 166 35.17 14.18 24.37
N LYS A 167 36.10 14.73 23.57
CA LYS A 167 37.38 15.24 24.08
C LYS A 167 37.21 16.38 25.08
N LYS A 168 36.26 17.29 24.85
CA LYS A 168 35.92 18.37 25.80
C LYS A 168 35.32 17.84 27.11
N ILE A 169 34.49 16.79 27.04
CA ILE A 169 33.84 16.19 28.23
C ILE A 169 34.83 15.36 29.05
N TYR A 170 35.69 14.58 28.40
CA TYR A 170 36.59 13.63 29.06
C TYR A 170 38.03 14.15 29.26
N GLY A 171 38.34 15.35 28.76
CA GLY A 171 39.54 16.11 29.11
C GLY A 171 40.85 15.53 28.56
N GLU A 172 41.18 15.83 27.31
CA GLU A 172 42.58 15.80 26.84
C GLU A 172 43.34 17.12 27.07
N ASP A 173 42.69 18.16 27.65
CA ASP A 173 43.32 19.43 28.00
C ASP A 173 44.02 19.43 29.39
N LYS A 174 44.18 18.24 30.01
CA LYS A 174 44.95 18.06 31.25
C LYS A 174 46.18 17.18 31.03
N LYS A 175 47.13 17.64 30.22
CA LYS A 175 48.53 17.25 30.31
C LYS A 175 49.42 18.46 30.09
#